data_AF-X1DDN3-F1
#
_entry.id   AF-X1DDN3-F1
#
_cell.length_a   1.000
_cell.length_b   1.000
_cell.length_c   1.000
_cell.angle_alpha   90.00
_cell.angle_beta   90.00
_cell.angle_gamma   90.00
#
_symmetry.space_group_name_H-M   'P 1'
#
loop_
_entity.id
_entity.type
_entity.pdbx_description
1 polymer ?
#
loop_
_entity_poly.entity_id
_entity_poly.type
_entity_poly.pdbx_seq_one_letter_code
_entity_poly.pdbx_strand_id
1 'polypeptide(L)'
;MYTNNSKRYDPFLDDINTDRKRRRIKFDLMFFLAVLIVSIFGVIIIYSATRSSMPGGVSDPQYYLKRQSIFLGASVLLFAGLQFVNYRKIRDFWWISAGAGIISLIAVLVFGYEVHGSMSWIDLGLFPVQPSEFAKVFMIITIASILSKKKIEKVNHI
;
A
#
# COMPACT_ATOMS: atom_id res chain seq x y z
N MET A 1 -52.29 28.15 11.80
CA MET A 1 -51.07 28.17 10.96
C MET A 1 -49.90 27.82 11.88
N TYR A 2 -49.56 26.54 12.02
CA TYR A 2 -48.46 26.08 12.88
C TYR A 2 -47.54 25.19 12.04
N THR A 3 -46.50 25.77 11.46
CA THR A 3 -45.39 25.02 10.87
C THR A 3 -44.42 24.66 12.00
N ASN A 4 -44.76 23.64 12.79
CA ASN A 4 -43.85 23.10 13.79
C ASN A 4 -42.87 22.15 13.10
N ASN A 5 -41.76 22.71 12.62
CA ASN A 5 -40.61 21.95 12.13
C ASN A 5 -39.77 21.49 13.33
N SER A 6 -40.32 20.57 14.12
CA SER A 6 -39.55 19.88 15.14
C SER A 6 -38.68 18.83 14.43
N LYS A 7 -37.40 19.15 14.25
CA LYS A 7 -36.39 18.12 14.00
C LYS A 7 -36.49 17.11 15.14
N ARG A 8 -37.11 15.97 14.86
CA ARG A 8 -37.24 14.86 15.78
C ARG A 8 -35.83 14.43 16.13
N TYR A 9 -35.40 14.69 17.36
CA TYR A 9 -34.11 14.20 17.85
C TYR A 9 -34.17 12.67 17.84
N ASP A 10 -33.45 12.08 16.89
CA ASP A 10 -33.27 10.65 16.73
C ASP A 10 -31.85 10.28 17.16
N PRO A 11 -31.69 9.70 18.36
CA PRO A 11 -30.37 9.36 18.90
C PRO A 11 -29.52 8.51 17.95
N PHE A 12 -30.17 7.70 17.12
CA PHE A 12 -29.53 6.86 16.12
C PHE A 12 -28.97 7.63 14.91
N LEU A 13 -29.68 8.63 14.37
CA LEU A 13 -29.16 9.40 13.23
C LEU A 13 -28.07 10.38 13.66
N ASP A 14 -28.17 10.93 14.87
CA ASP A 14 -27.12 11.79 15.43
C ASP A 14 -25.83 11.00 15.69
N ASP A 15 -25.89 9.75 16.14
CA ASP A 15 -24.71 8.89 16.32
C ASP A 15 -23.96 8.64 14.99
N ILE A 16 -24.71 8.28 13.94
CA ILE A 16 -24.16 8.09 12.58
C ILE A 16 -23.52 9.37 12.04
N ASN A 17 -24.12 10.53 12.30
CA ASN A 17 -23.59 11.82 11.85
C ASN A 17 -22.36 12.25 12.66
N THR A 18 -22.33 11.94 13.95
CA THR A 18 -21.22 12.24 14.87
C THR A 18 -19.99 11.39 14.56
N ASP A 19 -20.18 10.11 14.23
CA ASP A 19 -19.13 9.21 13.75
C ASP A 19 -18.56 9.64 12.39
N ARG A 20 -19.42 10.12 11.48
CA ARG A 20 -18.98 10.70 10.21
C ARG A 20 -18.09 11.93 10.41
N LYS A 21 -18.43 12.77 11.38
CA LYS A 21 -17.73 14.04 11.67
C LYS A 21 -16.42 13.84 12.45
N ARG A 22 -16.27 12.71 13.16
CA ARG A 22 -15.09 12.38 14.00
C ARG A 22 -14.05 11.46 13.36
N ARG A 23 -14.04 11.27 12.04
CA ARG A 23 -12.92 10.57 11.37
C ARG A 23 -11.68 11.45 11.27
N ARG A 24 -11.08 11.78 12.43
CA ARG A 24 -9.65 12.10 12.49
C ARG A 24 -8.89 10.85 12.08
N ILE A 25 -7.90 11.00 11.20
CA ILE A 25 -6.95 9.93 10.91
C ILE A 25 -6.27 9.62 12.25
N LYS A 26 -6.71 8.56 12.92
CA LYS A 26 -6.04 8.06 14.12
C LYS A 26 -4.81 7.33 13.61
N PHE A 27 -3.68 8.01 13.64
CA PHE A 27 -2.40 7.39 13.35
C PHE A 27 -2.16 6.31 14.42
N ASP A 28 -2.11 5.05 14.00
CA ASP A 28 -1.79 3.95 14.90
C ASP A 28 -0.27 3.93 15.11
N LEU A 29 0.16 4.72 16.11
CA LEU A 29 1.57 4.86 16.46
C LEU A 29 2.17 3.52 16.91
N MET A 30 1.37 2.65 17.55
CA MET A 30 1.82 1.35 18.02
C MET A 30 2.14 0.43 16.85
N PHE A 31 1.25 0.37 15.85
CA PHE A 31 1.50 -0.40 14.63
C PHE A 31 2.71 0.13 13.86
N PHE A 32 2.82 1.46 13.71
CA PHE A 32 3.95 2.08 13.03
C PHE A 32 5.29 1.75 13.71
N LEU A 33 5.38 1.86 15.04
CA LEU A 33 6.59 1.51 15.79
C LEU A 33 6.93 0.03 15.67
N ALA A 34 5.94 -0.86 15.70
CA ALA A 34 6.16 -2.29 15.52
C ALA A 34 6.79 -2.61 14.15
N VAL A 35 6.26 -2.02 13.07
CA VAL A 35 6.81 -2.18 11.72
C VAL A 35 8.23 -1.61 11.63
N LEU A 36 8.49 -0.46 12.25
CA LEU A 36 9.81 0.17 12.27
C LEU A 36 10.86 -0.73 12.95
N ILE A 37 10.53 -1.28 14.12
CA ILE A 37 11.41 -2.19 14.88
C ILE A 37 11.76 -3.42 14.05
N VAL A 38 10.76 -4.07 13.45
CA VAL A 38 10.97 -5.25 12.60
C VAL A 38 11.84 -4.90 11.39
N SER A 39 11.63 -3.74 10.79
CA SER A 39 12.42 -3.27 9.64
C SER A 39 13.88 -3.03 10.00
N ILE A 40 14.15 -2.37 11.14
CA ILE A 40 15.51 -2.15 11.65
C ILE A 40 16.19 -3.48 11.96
N PHE A 41 15.48 -4.41 12.59
CA PHE A 41 16.00 -5.75 12.87
C PHE A 41 16.37 -6.50 11.58
N GLY A 42 15.55 -6.40 10.54
CA GLY A 42 15.87 -6.93 9.21
C GLY A 42 17.15 -6.35 8.61
N VAL A 43 17.38 -5.04 8.74
CA VAL A 43 18.62 -4.39 8.30
C VAL A 43 19.85 -4.95 9.04
N ILE A 44 19.74 -5.15 10.35
CA ILE A 44 20.80 -5.75 11.17
C ILE A 44 21.11 -7.18 10.72
N ILE A 45 20.08 -7.98 10.42
CA ILE A 45 20.24 -9.35 9.91
C ILE A 45 20.96 -9.34 8.56
N ILE A 46 20.56 -8.47 7.63
CA ILE A 46 21.20 -8.36 6.31
C ILE A 46 22.68 -8.02 6.46
N TYR A 47 23.01 -7.07 7.35
CA TYR A 47 24.40 -6.74 7.64
C TYR A 47 25.17 -7.95 8.18
N SER A 48 24.59 -8.70 9.12
CA SER A 48 25.20 -9.91 9.69
C SER A 48 25.45 -10.99 8.63
N ALA A 49 24.47 -11.26 7.77
CA ALA A 49 24.55 -12.30 6.74
C ALA A 49 25.52 -11.94 5.60
N THR A 50 25.62 -10.66 5.25
CA THR A 50 26.38 -10.22 4.08
C THR A 50 27.82 -9.84 4.42
N ARG A 51 28.16 -9.66 5.71
CA ARG A 51 29.53 -9.34 6.13
C ARG A 51 30.57 -10.38 5.71
N SER A 52 30.18 -11.66 5.66
CA SER A 52 31.08 -12.78 5.37
C SER A 52 31.05 -13.22 3.90
N SER A 53 30.03 -12.81 3.15
CA SER A 53 29.89 -13.10 1.73
C SER A 53 30.15 -11.80 0.98
N MET A 54 31.36 -11.64 0.44
CA MET A 54 31.66 -10.59 -0.54
C MET A 54 31.52 -11.20 -1.94
N PRO A 55 30.36 -11.07 -2.62
CA PRO A 55 30.25 -11.52 -3.99
C PRO A 55 31.20 -10.67 -4.86
N GLY A 56 31.92 -11.33 -5.76
CA GLY A 56 33.01 -10.74 -6.53
C GLY A 56 32.62 -9.41 -7.20
N GLY A 57 33.29 -8.32 -6.80
CA GLY A 57 33.17 -7.00 -7.42
C GLY A 57 32.77 -5.85 -6.48
N VAL A 58 32.30 -6.13 -5.26
CA VAL A 58 31.94 -5.09 -4.28
C VAL A 58 33.07 -4.89 -3.27
N SER A 59 33.73 -3.73 -3.33
CA SER A 59 34.85 -3.37 -2.43
C SER A 59 34.41 -2.87 -1.05
N ASP A 60 33.14 -2.48 -0.89
CA ASP A 60 32.59 -1.96 0.37
C ASP A 60 31.76 -3.03 1.10
N PRO A 61 32.22 -3.53 2.28
CA PRO A 61 31.48 -4.48 3.11
C PRO A 61 30.11 -3.96 3.57
N GLN A 62 29.90 -2.64 3.52
CA GLN A 62 28.67 -1.97 3.96
C GLN A 62 27.70 -1.68 2.81
N TYR A 63 27.99 -2.11 1.57
CA TYR A 63 27.16 -1.79 0.41
C TYR A 63 25.68 -2.16 0.60
N TYR A 64 25.40 -3.41 1.00
CA TYR A 64 24.03 -3.89 1.20
C TYR A 64 23.35 -3.21 2.39
N LEU A 65 24.09 -2.88 3.45
CA LEU A 65 23.59 -2.13 4.60
C LEU A 65 23.19 -0.70 4.21
N LYS A 66 24.04 0.00 3.45
CA LYS A 66 23.76 1.37 2.96
C LYS A 66 22.53 1.36 2.06
N ARG A 67 22.45 0.42 1.12
CA ARG A 67 21.31 0.26 0.22
C ARG A 67 20.01 0.00 0.97
N GLN A 68 20.00 -0.95 1.91
CA GLN A 68 18.80 -1.25 2.69
C GLN A 68 18.37 -0.08 3.58
N SER A 69 19.33 0.65 4.16
CA SER A 69 19.04 1.85 4.96
C SER A 69 18.40 2.97 4.13
N ILE A 70 18.87 3.18 2.88
CA ILE A 70 18.26 4.15 1.94
C ILE A 70 16.83 3.74 1.61
N PHE A 71 16.57 2.46 1.30
CA PHE A 71 15.22 1.98 1.02
C PHE A 71 14.29 2.07 2.24
N LEU A 72 14.80 1.84 3.44
CA LEU A 72 14.05 2.02 4.68
C LEU A 72 13.68 3.50 4.88
N GLY A 73 14.61 4.43 4.64
CA GLY A 73 14.30 5.86 4.65
C GLY A 73 13.26 6.25 3.60
N ALA A 74 13.41 5.75 2.36
CA ALA A 74 12.47 5.99 1.29
C ALA A 74 11.07 5.42 1.58
N SER A 75 10.97 4.27 2.23
CA SER A 75 9.68 3.65 2.59
C SER A 75 8.95 4.47 3.66
N VAL A 76 9.66 5.05 4.63
CA VAL A 76 9.08 5.95 5.64
C VAL A 76 8.53 7.22 4.98
N LEU A 77 9.27 7.82 4.04
CA LEU A 77 8.81 8.98 3.27
C LEU A 77 7.59 8.64 2.41
N LEU A 78 7.62 7.48 1.74
CA LEU A 78 6.51 6.98 0.93
C LEU A 78 5.26 6.74 1.79
N PHE A 79 5.41 6.13 2.96
CA PHE A 79 4.33 5.92 3.93
C PHE A 79 3.74 7.25 4.40
N ALA A 80 4.60 8.22 4.73
CA ALA A 80 4.17 9.56 5.11
C ALA A 80 3.42 10.29 3.99
N GLY A 81 3.75 10.05 2.72
CA GLY A 81 2.99 10.57 1.57
C GLY A 81 1.66 9.84 1.36
N LEU A 82 1.67 8.51 1.42
CA LEU A 82 0.49 7.66 1.17
C LEU A 82 -0.63 7.87 2.19
N GLN A 83 -0.33 8.31 3.42
CA GLN A 83 -1.37 8.60 4.43
C GLN A 83 -2.38 9.67 3.97
N PHE A 84 -1.95 10.57 3.07
CA PHE A 84 -2.80 11.64 2.54
C PHE A 84 -3.64 11.19 1.34
N VAL A 85 -3.39 10.00 0.79
CA VAL A 85 -4.12 9.48 -0.37
C VAL A 85 -5.50 8.98 0.05
N ASN A 86 -6.54 9.60 -0.50
CA ASN A 86 -7.92 9.23 -0.20
C ASN A 86 -8.33 7.97 -0.99
N TYR A 87 -8.25 6.81 -0.33
CA TYR A 87 -8.64 5.52 -0.90
C TYR A 87 -10.10 5.45 -1.37
N ARG A 88 -11.00 6.32 -0.89
CA ARG A 88 -12.40 6.32 -1.33
C ARG A 88 -12.54 6.75 -2.78
N LYS A 89 -11.71 7.69 -3.24
CA LYS A 89 -11.69 8.09 -4.66
C LYS A 89 -11.21 6.93 -5.53
N ILE A 90 -10.22 6.17 -5.05
CA ILE A 90 -9.66 5.02 -5.78
C ILE A 90 -10.71 3.92 -5.98
N ARG A 91 -11.60 3.70 -5.00
CA ARG A 91 -12.68 2.71 -5.09
C ARG A 91 -13.62 2.92 -6.28
N ASP A 92 -13.90 4.17 -6.63
CA ASP A 92 -14.83 4.48 -7.72
C ASP A 92 -14.20 4.21 -9.10
N PHE A 93 -12.86 4.22 -9.17
CA PHE A 93 -12.05 3.93 -10.36
C PHE A 93 -11.38 2.54 -10.32
N TRP A 94 -12.03 1.55 -9.72
CA TRP A 94 -11.50 0.19 -9.56
C TRP A 94 -11.01 -0.45 -10.88
N TRP A 95 -11.62 -0.11 -12.01
CA TRP A 95 -11.22 -0.60 -13.33
C TRP A 95 -9.86 -0.05 -13.76
N ILE A 96 -9.50 1.17 -13.34
CA ILE A 96 -8.17 1.74 -13.58
C ILE A 96 -7.13 0.97 -12.78
N SER A 97 -7.39 0.63 -11.52
CA SER A 97 -6.47 -0.20 -10.74
C SER A 97 -6.30 -1.59 -11.35
N ALA A 98 -7.38 -2.21 -11.79
CA ALA A 98 -7.33 -3.52 -12.45
C ALA A 98 -6.49 -3.47 -13.73
N GLY A 99 -6.74 -2.48 -14.60
CA GLY A 99 -5.97 -2.25 -15.81
C GLY A 99 -4.48 -1.97 -15.52
N ALA A 100 -4.19 -1.11 -14.55
CA ALA A 100 -2.82 -0.81 -14.13
C ALA A 100 -2.08 -2.06 -13.63
N GLY A 101 -2.74 -2.94 -12.88
CA GLY A 101 -2.16 -4.22 -12.45
C GLY A 101 -1.83 -5.14 -13.61
N ILE A 102 -2.73 -5.27 -14.58
CA ILE A 102 -2.49 -6.09 -15.78
C ILE A 102 -1.36 -5.49 -16.62
N ILE A 103 -1.37 -4.17 -16.85
CA ILE A 103 -0.32 -3.46 -17.60
C ILE A 103 1.04 -3.64 -16.92
N SER A 104 1.09 -3.54 -15.58
CA SER A 104 2.30 -3.78 -14.79
C SER A 104 2.86 -5.19 -15.05
N LEU A 105 2.01 -6.22 -15.07
CA LEU A 105 2.43 -7.59 -15.37
C LEU A 105 2.86 -7.76 -16.83
N ILE A 106 2.16 -7.16 -17.79
CA ILE A 106 2.57 -7.19 -19.21
C ILE A 106 3.93 -6.50 -19.39
N ALA A 107 4.17 -5.40 -18.68
CA ALA A 107 5.43 -4.67 -18.76
C ALA A 107 6.64 -5.55 -18.38
N VAL A 108 6.49 -6.49 -17.43
CA VAL A 108 7.57 -7.42 -17.07
C VAL A 108 7.92 -8.39 -18.19
N LEU A 109 6.97 -8.73 -19.06
CA LEU A 109 7.21 -9.64 -20.19
C LEU A 109 8.00 -8.98 -21.32
N VAL A 110 7.94 -7.65 -21.41
CA VAL A 110 8.60 -6.87 -22.48
C VAL A 110 9.92 -6.29 -22.01
N PHE A 111 9.96 -5.74 -20.79
CA PHE A 111 11.11 -5.03 -20.23
C PHE A 111 11.81 -5.80 -19.10
N GLY A 112 11.32 -7.00 -18.77
CA GLY A 112 11.92 -7.81 -17.73
C GLY A 112 13.21 -8.48 -18.18
N TYR A 113 14.09 -8.73 -17.23
CA TYR A 113 15.30 -9.52 -17.42
C TYR A 113 15.20 -10.82 -16.63
N GLU A 114 15.93 -11.84 -17.10
CA GLU A 114 15.92 -13.16 -16.49
C GLU A 114 16.81 -13.18 -15.24
N VAL A 115 16.22 -13.56 -14.11
CA VAL A 115 16.91 -13.79 -12.83
C VAL A 115 16.54 -15.18 -12.35
N HIS A 116 17.54 -16.05 -12.17
CA HIS A 116 17.34 -17.44 -11.73
C HIS A 116 16.29 -18.23 -12.55
N GLY A 117 16.24 -18.05 -13.88
CA GLY A 117 15.29 -18.77 -14.73
C GLY A 117 13.91 -18.11 -14.87
N SER A 118 13.68 -16.92 -14.29
CA SER A 118 12.39 -16.23 -14.34
C SER A 118 12.52 -14.74 -14.68
N MET A 119 11.65 -14.25 -15.57
CA MET A 119 11.49 -12.83 -15.87
C MET A 119 10.48 -12.20 -14.91
N SER A 120 10.97 -11.68 -13.80
CA SER A 120 10.14 -11.05 -12.76
C SER A 120 10.52 -9.61 -12.43
N TRP A 121 11.69 -9.16 -12.90
CA TRP A 121 12.27 -7.88 -12.52
C TRP A 121 12.48 -7.00 -13.74
N ILE A 122 12.15 -5.71 -13.61
CA ILE A 122 12.47 -4.67 -14.58
C ILE A 122 13.57 -3.81 -13.97
N ASP A 123 14.69 -3.64 -14.66
CA ASP A 123 15.74 -2.72 -14.21
C ASP A 123 15.44 -1.31 -14.70
N LEU A 124 15.24 -0.37 -13.77
CA LEU A 124 15.04 1.06 -14.08
C LEU A 124 16.37 1.83 -14.10
N GLY A 125 17.51 1.13 -14.01
CA GLY A 125 18.86 1.70 -13.97
C GLY A 125 19.29 2.22 -12.59
N LEU A 126 18.34 2.72 -11.79
CA LEU A 126 18.59 3.12 -10.40
C LEU A 126 18.32 1.99 -9.41
N PHE A 127 17.24 1.23 -9.63
CA PHE A 127 16.87 0.08 -8.83
C PHE A 127 15.98 -0.86 -9.64
N PRO A 128 16.09 -2.18 -9.40
CA PRO A 128 15.19 -3.14 -10.01
C PRO A 128 13.83 -3.06 -9.33
N VAL A 129 12.78 -3.07 -10.14
CA VAL A 129 11.39 -3.02 -9.70
C VAL A 129 10.70 -4.31 -10.07
N GLN A 130 9.94 -4.85 -9.13
CA GLN A 130 9.13 -6.05 -9.35
C GLN A 130 7.67 -5.63 -9.62
N PRO A 131 7.17 -5.75 -10.87
CA PRO A 131 5.83 -5.27 -11.22
C PRO A 131 4.69 -6.01 -10.52
N SER A 132 4.95 -7.24 -10.06
CA SER A 132 4.00 -8.07 -9.30
C SER A 132 3.66 -7.49 -7.92
N GLU A 133 4.56 -6.70 -7.31
CA GLU A 133 4.29 -6.02 -6.04
C GLU A 133 3.14 -5.01 -6.17
N PHE A 134 3.15 -4.22 -7.26
CA PHE A 134 2.06 -3.28 -7.57
C PHE A 134 0.78 -4.02 -7.93
N ALA A 135 0.88 -5.09 -8.72
CA ALA A 135 -0.28 -5.89 -9.12
C ALA A 135 -1.05 -6.45 -7.92
N LYS A 136 -0.37 -6.89 -6.85
CA LYS A 136 -1.01 -7.34 -5.60
C LYS A 136 -1.86 -6.24 -4.97
N VAL A 137 -1.33 -5.03 -4.83
CA VAL A 137 -2.05 -3.89 -4.23
C VAL A 137 -3.27 -3.52 -5.08
N PHE A 138 -3.10 -3.43 -6.40
CA PHE A 138 -4.19 -3.12 -7.32
C PHE A 138 -5.29 -4.19 -7.33
N MET A 139 -4.91 -5.46 -7.21
CA MET A 139 -5.85 -6.58 -7.12
C MET A 139 -6.68 -6.50 -5.83
N ILE A 140 -6.06 -6.22 -4.67
CA ILE A 140 -6.77 -6.02 -3.39
C ILE A 140 -7.79 -4.89 -3.51
N ILE A 141 -7.38 -3.75 -4.06
CA ILE A 141 -8.27 -2.59 -4.28
C ILE A 141 -9.45 -2.96 -5.19
N THR A 142 -9.16 -3.65 -6.29
CA THR A 142 -10.15 -4.07 -7.27
C THR A 142 -11.21 -5.00 -6.65
N ILE A 143 -10.77 -6.07 -5.99
CA ILE A 143 -11.66 -7.05 -5.37
C ILE A 143 -12.48 -6.41 -4.24
N ALA A 144 -11.84 -5.62 -3.38
CA ALA A 144 -12.52 -4.90 -2.30
C ALA A 144 -13.61 -3.97 -2.84
N SER A 145 -13.36 -3.29 -3.97
CA SER A 145 -14.30 -2.37 -4.60
C SER A 145 -15.49 -3.10 -5.21
N ILE A 146 -15.26 -4.20 -5.94
CA ILE A 146 -16.32 -5.03 -6.52
C ILE A 146 -17.22 -5.61 -5.43
N LEU A 147 -16.62 -6.18 -4.39
CA LEU A 147 -17.36 -6.79 -3.29
C LEU A 147 -18.16 -5.78 -2.48
N SER A 148 -17.59 -4.58 -2.26
CA SER A 148 -18.30 -3.49 -1.57
C SER A 148 -19.54 -3.02 -2.33
N LYS A 149 -19.53 -3.02 -3.67
CA LYS A 149 -20.70 -2.61 -4.47
C LYS A 149 -21.81 -3.67 -4.42
N LYS A 150 -21.46 -4.95 -4.55
CA LYS A 150 -22.42 -6.06 -4.52
C LYS A 150 -23.18 -6.17 -3.18
N LYS A 151 -22.54 -5.79 -2.07
CA LYS A 151 -23.19 -5.76 -0.75
C LYS A 151 -24.25 -4.65 -0.63
N ILE A 152 -24.04 -3.51 -1.28
CA ILE A 152 -24.96 -2.36 -1.22
C ILE A 152 -26.24 -2.65 -2.02
N GLU A 153 -26.12 -3.32 -3.17
CA GLU A 153 -27.25 -3.70 -4.00
C GLU A 153 -28.23 -4.63 -3.27
N LYS A 154 -27.74 -5.62 -2.52
CA LYS A 154 -28.58 -6.52 -1.73
C LYS A 154 -29.34 -5.85 -0.58
N VAL A 155 -28.88 -4.71 -0.07
CA VAL A 155 -29.53 -4.01 1.06
C VAL A 155 -30.66 -3.08 0.58
N ASN A 156 -30.61 -2.61 -0.68
CA ASN A 156 -31.64 -1.72 -1.24
C ASN A 156 -32.86 -2.47 -1.81
N HIS A 157 -32.83 -3.81 -1.85
CA HIS A 157 -33.91 -4.66 -2.36
C HIS A 157 -34.63 -5.44 -1.25
N ILE A 158 -34.52 -5.00 0.01
CA ILE A 158 -35.31 -5.45 1.17
C ILE A 158 -36.03 -4.22 1.73
#